data_AF-A0A7L1LT09-F1
#
_entry.id   AF-A0A7L1LT09-F1
#
_cell.length_a   1.000
_cell.length_b   1.000
_cell.length_c   1.000
_cell.angle_alpha   90.00
_cell.angle_beta   90.00
_cell.angle_gamma   90.00
#
_symmetry.space_group_name_H-M   'P 1'
#
loop_
_entity.id
_entity.type
_entity.pdbx_description
1 polymer ?
#
loop_
_entity_poly.entity_id
_entity_poly.type
_entity_poly.pdbx_seq_one_letter_code
_entity_poly.pdbx_strand_id
1 'polypeptide(L)'
;SAAPPPSPPAAPAAAPGSAGLVCAQGRNLRAVLCQRCGSRVLLPGAATFARRELLLPAMRKKAAAAAAGGGGDVLREHWLVRDMFSFENVGFTRDVGNVKFLVCADCEAGPIGWHCLDDKDSFYVALERVAHE
;
A
#
# COMPACT_ATOMS: atom_id res chain seq x y z
N SER A 1 -25.25 24.24 32.05
CA SER A 1 -25.00 22.83 31.70
C SER A 1 -24.36 22.77 30.32
N ALA A 2 -23.08 22.41 30.24
CA ALA A 2 -22.36 22.29 28.97
C ALA A 2 -22.51 20.86 28.45
N ALA A 3 -22.86 20.70 27.18
CA ALA A 3 -22.93 19.41 26.52
C ALA A 3 -21.51 18.81 26.37
N PRO A 4 -21.35 17.47 26.48
CA PRO A 4 -20.07 16.83 26.27
C PRO A 4 -19.62 16.93 24.79
N PRO A 5 -18.31 16.92 24.51
CA PRO A 5 -17.80 16.92 23.14
C PRO A 5 -18.16 15.62 22.40
N PRO A 6 -18.28 15.66 21.06
CA PRO A 6 -18.56 14.47 20.27
C PRO A 6 -17.39 13.48 20.35
N SER A 7 -17.71 12.20 20.53
CA SER A 7 -16.73 11.11 20.51
C SER A 7 -16.07 10.97 19.12
N PRO A 8 -14.80 10.53 19.05
CA PRO A 8 -14.15 10.29 17.76
C PRO A 8 -14.85 9.18 16.97
N PRO A 9 -14.79 9.21 15.62
CA PRO A 9 -15.41 8.17 14.81
C PRO A 9 -14.77 6.81 15.10
N ALA A 10 -15.61 5.81 15.34
CA ALA A 10 -15.18 4.44 15.58
C ALA A 10 -14.35 3.92 14.40
N ALA A 11 -13.14 3.45 14.69
CA ALA A 11 -12.29 2.82 13.70
C ALA A 11 -13.03 1.62 13.05
N PRO A 12 -13.02 1.50 11.71
CA PRO A 12 -13.70 0.38 11.05
C PRO A 12 -13.04 -0.94 11.46
N ALA A 13 -13.86 -1.89 11.87
CA ALA A 13 -13.45 -3.22 12.34
C ALA A 13 -12.42 -3.85 11.40
N ALA A 14 -11.23 -4.14 11.95
CA ALA A 14 -10.15 -4.85 11.27
C ALA A 14 -10.67 -6.21 10.75
N ALA A 15 -10.42 -6.47 9.47
CA ALA A 15 -10.69 -7.73 8.80
C ALA A 15 -9.50 -8.65 9.11
N PRO A 16 -9.63 -9.98 8.96
CA PRO A 16 -8.63 -10.92 9.46
C PRO A 16 -7.21 -10.73 8.88
N GLY A 17 -7.05 -10.03 7.74
CA GLY A 17 -5.74 -9.73 7.14
C GLY A 17 -4.94 -8.61 7.81
N SER A 18 -5.58 -7.74 8.61
CA SER A 18 -4.95 -6.59 9.27
C SER A 18 -4.79 -6.73 10.79
N ALA A 19 -5.28 -7.84 11.37
CA ALA A 19 -5.21 -8.10 12.81
C ALA A 19 -3.74 -8.19 13.29
N GLY A 20 -3.35 -7.32 14.22
CA GLY A 20 -1.98 -7.28 14.78
C GLY A 20 -0.95 -6.54 13.91
N LEU A 21 -1.35 -5.98 12.76
CA LEU A 21 -0.49 -5.15 11.91
C LEU A 21 -0.71 -3.65 12.09
N VAL A 22 -1.84 -3.25 12.69
CA VAL A 22 -2.28 -1.86 12.82
C VAL A 22 -2.22 -1.44 14.30
N CYS A 23 -1.55 -0.33 14.61
CA CYS A 23 -1.53 0.23 15.96
C CYS A 23 -2.81 1.02 16.29
N ALA A 24 -2.97 1.47 17.54
CA ALA A 24 -4.14 2.24 17.98
C ALA A 24 -4.37 3.54 17.19
N GLN A 25 -3.31 4.10 16.59
CA GLN A 25 -3.38 5.30 15.75
C GLN A 25 -3.65 4.98 14.27
N GLY A 26 -3.98 3.74 13.93
CA GLY A 26 -4.25 3.32 12.56
C GLY A 26 -3.02 3.19 11.68
N ARG A 27 -1.80 3.16 12.26
CA ARG A 27 -0.53 3.07 11.50
C ARG A 27 0.03 1.66 11.48
N ASN A 28 0.93 1.38 10.53
CA ASN A 28 1.61 0.09 10.47
C ASN A 28 2.50 -0.13 11.70
N LEU A 29 2.26 -1.21 12.42
CA LEU A 29 3.04 -1.58 13.61
C LEU A 29 4.40 -2.17 13.25
N ARG A 30 4.48 -2.84 12.09
CA ARG A 30 5.64 -3.57 11.58
C ARG A 30 6.26 -2.87 10.39
N ALA A 31 7.53 -3.17 10.12
CA ALA A 31 8.15 -2.75 8.87
C ALA A 31 7.46 -3.46 7.69
N VAL A 32 7.44 -2.81 6.53
CA VAL A 32 6.88 -3.39 5.30
C VAL A 32 8.01 -3.77 4.37
N LEU A 33 8.00 -5.01 3.89
CA LEU A 33 9.09 -5.62 3.15
C LEU A 33 8.61 -6.17 1.81
N CYS A 34 9.49 -6.21 0.83
CA CYS A 34 9.25 -6.97 -0.39
C CYS A 34 9.22 -8.47 -0.06
N GLN A 35 8.11 -9.14 -0.37
CA GLN A 35 7.97 -10.59 -0.17
C GLN A 35 8.88 -11.47 -1.05
N ARG A 36 9.62 -10.88 -2.00
CA ARG A 36 10.52 -11.62 -2.91
C ARG A 36 11.98 -11.59 -2.46
N CYS A 37 12.46 -10.47 -1.94
CA CYS A 37 13.88 -10.29 -1.58
C CYS A 37 14.11 -9.71 -0.19
N GLY A 38 13.05 -9.37 0.57
CA GLY A 38 13.18 -8.76 1.89
C GLY A 38 13.54 -7.27 1.90
N SER A 39 13.66 -6.63 0.73
CA SER A 39 13.91 -5.19 0.60
C SER A 39 12.90 -4.38 1.43
N ARG A 40 13.39 -3.42 2.21
CA ARG A 40 12.53 -2.61 3.09
C ARG A 40 11.84 -1.51 2.30
N VAL A 41 10.51 -1.54 2.32
CA VAL A 41 9.64 -0.59 1.61
C VAL A 41 9.21 0.53 2.55
N LEU A 42 8.82 0.22 3.79
CA LEU A 42 8.40 1.20 4.80
C LEU A 42 8.92 0.85 6.19
N LEU A 43 9.23 1.88 6.97
CA LEU A 43 9.48 1.76 8.41
C LEU A 43 8.17 1.59 9.20
N PRO A 44 8.22 1.04 10.43
CA PRO A 44 7.10 1.08 11.37
C PRO A 44 6.56 2.51 11.55
N GLY A 45 5.25 2.69 11.53
CA GLY A 45 4.58 3.98 11.73
C GLY A 45 4.59 4.93 10.53
N ALA A 46 5.20 4.55 9.40
CA ALA A 46 5.32 5.40 8.21
C ALA A 46 4.04 5.47 7.35
N ALA A 47 3.09 4.55 7.55
CA ALA A 47 1.87 4.47 6.75
C ALA A 47 0.63 4.24 7.60
N THR A 48 -0.53 4.61 7.06
CA THR A 48 -1.83 4.41 7.67
C THR A 48 -2.59 3.28 6.99
N PHE A 49 -3.36 2.51 7.74
CA PHE A 49 -4.20 1.47 7.16
C PHE A 49 -5.36 2.11 6.39
N ALA A 50 -5.59 1.66 5.16
CA ALA A 50 -6.67 2.15 4.31
C ALA A 50 -7.40 0.99 3.62
N ARG A 51 -8.72 1.11 3.52
CA ARG A 51 -9.55 0.23 2.70
C ARG A 51 -9.99 0.93 1.44
N ARG A 52 -9.62 0.37 0.30
CA ARG A 52 -9.99 0.87 -1.03
C ARG A 52 -9.88 -0.28 -2.01
N GLU A 53 -10.87 -0.45 -2.88
CA GLU A 53 -10.78 -1.43 -3.97
C GLU A 53 -9.85 -0.88 -5.06
N LEU A 54 -8.70 -1.52 -5.23
CA LEU A 54 -7.70 -1.16 -6.23
C LEU A 54 -7.35 -2.39 -7.05
N LEU A 55 -7.44 -2.25 -8.38
CA LEU A 55 -7.03 -3.29 -9.31
C LEU A 55 -5.52 -3.24 -9.50
N LEU A 56 -4.80 -4.24 -9.01
CA LEU A 56 -3.37 -4.40 -9.27
C LEU A 56 -3.16 -5.55 -10.26
N PRO A 57 -2.40 -5.35 -11.35
CA PRO A 57 -1.96 -6.44 -12.21
C PRO A 57 -1.33 -7.59 -11.42
N ALA A 58 -1.37 -8.79 -12.00
CA ALA A 58 -0.67 -9.95 -11.46
C ALA A 58 0.82 -9.61 -11.23
N MET A 59 1.37 -10.08 -10.10
CA MET A 59 2.76 -9.80 -9.73
C MET A 59 3.70 -10.45 -10.74
N ARG A 60 4.50 -9.66 -11.47
CA ARG A 60 5.45 -10.11 -12.51
C ARG A 60 6.79 -9.40 -12.32
N LYS A 61 7.86 -9.97 -12.88
CA LYS A 61 9.12 -9.22 -13.08
C LYS A 61 8.91 -8.22 -14.21
N LYS A 62 9.55 -7.05 -14.12
CA LYS A 62 9.43 -5.79 -14.89
C LYS A 62 9.10 -5.88 -16.40
N ALA A 63 9.36 -6.99 -17.10
CA ALA A 63 9.21 -7.08 -18.55
C ALA A 63 7.76 -7.19 -19.09
N ALA A 64 6.74 -7.49 -18.26
CA ALA A 64 5.40 -7.82 -18.77
C ALA A 64 4.22 -7.11 -18.08
N ALA A 65 4.46 -6.06 -17.29
CA ALA A 65 3.38 -5.33 -16.61
C ALA A 65 2.59 -4.39 -17.54
N ALA A 66 3.18 -3.98 -18.68
CA ALA A 66 2.59 -2.99 -19.59
C ALA A 66 1.67 -3.56 -20.68
N ALA A 67 1.57 -4.89 -20.83
CA ALA A 67 0.93 -5.51 -22.02
C ALA A 67 -0.17 -6.55 -21.71
N ALA A 68 -0.59 -6.73 -20.46
CA ALA A 68 -1.58 -7.76 -20.13
C ALA A 68 -2.98 -7.15 -19.95
N GLY A 69 -3.70 -6.99 -21.06
CA GLY A 69 -5.16 -7.00 -21.02
C GLY A 69 -5.62 -8.36 -20.51
N GLY A 70 -6.17 -8.41 -19.29
CA GLY A 70 -7.03 -9.52 -18.84
C GLY A 70 -6.71 -10.23 -17.52
N GLY A 71 -5.83 -9.73 -16.64
CA GLY A 71 -5.63 -10.39 -15.34
C GLY A 71 -4.96 -9.54 -14.26
N GLY A 72 -5.70 -9.28 -13.18
CA GLY A 72 -5.24 -8.60 -11.98
C GLY A 72 -6.14 -8.94 -10.79
N ASP A 73 -5.66 -8.63 -9.59
CA ASP A 73 -6.40 -8.86 -8.36
C ASP A 73 -7.02 -7.55 -7.90
N VAL A 74 -8.29 -7.59 -7.48
CA VAL A 74 -8.93 -6.48 -6.77
C VAL A 74 -8.55 -6.60 -5.31
N LEU A 75 -7.60 -5.79 -4.88
CA LEU A 75 -7.10 -5.76 -3.52
C LEU A 75 -7.87 -4.68 -2.73
N ARG A 76 -8.09 -4.93 -1.45
CA ARG A 76 -8.93 -4.07 -0.59
C ARG A 76 -8.16 -3.41 0.54
N GLU A 77 -7.13 -4.05 1.04
CA GLU A 77 -6.38 -3.62 2.22
C GLU A 77 -5.01 -3.09 1.82
N HIS A 78 -4.73 -1.84 2.20
CA HIS A 78 -3.53 -1.12 1.80
C HIS A 78 -2.90 -0.36 2.94
N TRP A 79 -1.60 -0.14 2.84
CA TRP A 79 -0.90 0.94 3.51
C TRP A 79 -0.97 2.18 2.64
N LEU A 80 -1.65 3.20 3.14
CA LEU A 80 -1.68 4.53 2.59
C LEU A 80 -0.50 5.34 3.13
N VAL A 81 0.37 5.72 2.21
CA VAL A 81 1.51 6.60 2.44
C VAL A 81 1.14 7.96 1.84
N ARG A 82 1.30 9.02 2.65
CA ARG A 82 0.93 10.39 2.27
C ARG A 82 2.07 11.21 1.68
N ASP A 83 3.29 10.73 1.87
CA ASP A 83 4.50 11.43 1.46
C ASP A 83 5.48 10.44 0.83
N MET A 84 5.95 10.73 -0.38
CA MET A 84 6.84 9.82 -1.12
C MET A 84 8.18 9.60 -0.41
N PHE A 85 8.62 10.56 0.40
CA PHE A 85 9.87 10.44 1.17
C PHE A 85 9.75 9.51 2.37
N SER A 86 8.55 9.03 2.69
CA SER A 86 8.34 8.01 3.72
C SER A 86 8.72 6.59 3.26
N PHE A 87 8.95 6.39 1.96
CA PHE A 87 9.42 5.12 1.42
C PHE A 87 10.94 4.95 1.60
N GLU A 88 11.35 3.73 1.97
CA GLU A 88 12.76 3.36 2.08
C GLU A 88 13.30 2.92 0.71
N ASN A 89 12.79 1.82 0.14
CA ASN A 89 13.23 1.28 -1.16
C ASN A 89 12.03 0.93 -2.05
N VAL A 90 11.58 1.90 -2.85
CA VAL A 90 10.46 1.72 -3.80
C VAL A 90 10.81 2.24 -5.19
N GLY A 91 10.36 1.53 -6.22
CA GLY A 91 10.41 1.97 -7.60
C GLY A 91 9.03 2.28 -8.15
N PHE A 92 8.95 3.12 -9.18
CA PHE A 92 7.71 3.43 -9.89
C PHE A 92 7.80 2.96 -11.34
N THR A 93 6.71 2.40 -11.85
CA THR A 93 6.62 2.06 -13.28
C THR A 93 6.42 3.30 -14.14
N ARG A 94 6.50 3.11 -15.47
CA ARG A 94 5.92 4.06 -16.42
C ARG A 94 4.42 4.19 -16.18
N ASP A 95 3.89 5.33 -16.60
CA ASP A 95 2.47 5.64 -16.51
C ASP A 95 1.66 4.70 -17.40
N VAL A 96 0.60 4.14 -16.85
CA VAL A 96 -0.41 3.37 -17.59
C VAL A 96 -1.74 4.11 -17.41
N GLY A 97 -2.05 4.97 -18.38
CA GLY A 97 -3.12 5.96 -18.22
C GLY A 97 -2.74 6.96 -17.12
N ASN A 98 -3.59 7.07 -16.09
CA ASN A 98 -3.37 8.00 -14.98
C ASN A 98 -2.81 7.34 -13.71
N VAL A 99 -2.21 6.17 -13.86
CA VAL A 99 -1.76 5.32 -12.76
C VAL A 99 -0.27 5.02 -12.90
N LYS A 100 0.46 5.14 -11.78
CA LYS A 100 1.78 4.54 -11.58
C LYS A 100 1.66 3.35 -10.65
N PHE A 101 2.32 2.26 -10.99
CA PHE A 101 2.46 1.14 -10.08
C PHE A 101 3.76 1.23 -9.31
N LEU A 102 3.72 0.79 -8.06
CA LEU A 102 4.90 0.68 -7.20
C LEU A 102 5.49 -0.73 -7.35
N VAL A 103 6.81 -0.80 -7.43
CA VAL A 103 7.58 -2.05 -7.50
C VAL A 103 8.67 -2.02 -6.43
N CYS A 104 9.23 -3.19 -6.09
CA CYS A 104 10.42 -3.23 -5.26
C CYS A 104 11.61 -2.58 -6.01
N ALA A 105 12.37 -1.71 -5.33
CA ALA A 105 13.53 -1.07 -5.95
C ALA A 105 14.68 -2.06 -6.24
N ASP A 106 14.87 -3.07 -5.39
CA ASP A 106 16.03 -3.97 -5.48
C ASP A 106 15.83 -5.12 -6.49
N CYS A 107 14.67 -5.78 -6.46
CA CYS A 107 14.40 -6.94 -7.32
C CYS A 107 13.42 -6.67 -8.46
N GLU A 108 12.88 -5.44 -8.53
CA GLU A 108 11.93 -4.98 -9.55
C GLU A 108 10.64 -5.81 -9.67
N ALA A 109 10.36 -6.65 -8.67
CA ALA A 109 9.12 -7.41 -8.60
C ALA A 109 7.96 -6.49 -8.22
N GLY A 110 6.83 -6.63 -8.92
CA GLY A 110 5.61 -5.92 -8.59
C GLY A 110 4.49 -6.21 -9.59
N PRO A 111 3.36 -5.50 -9.50
CA PRO A 111 3.14 -4.36 -8.62
C PRO A 111 2.95 -4.77 -7.16
N ILE A 112 3.60 -4.03 -6.26
CA ILE A 112 3.37 -4.07 -4.80
C ILE A 112 2.41 -2.96 -4.34
N GLY A 113 2.18 -1.96 -5.19
CA GLY A 113 1.33 -0.83 -4.87
C GLY A 113 0.85 -0.05 -6.09
N TRP A 114 0.09 1.00 -5.83
CA TRP A 114 -0.67 1.78 -6.78
C TRP A 114 -0.66 3.26 -6.39
N HIS A 115 -0.61 4.14 -7.38
CA HIS A 115 -0.67 5.59 -7.21
C HIS A 115 -1.43 6.23 -8.37
N CYS A 116 -2.35 7.15 -8.04
CA CYS A 116 -3.07 7.97 -9.02
C CYS A 116 -2.33 9.28 -9.23
N LEU A 117 -2.12 9.70 -10.48
CA LEU A 117 -1.49 11.00 -10.74
C LEU A 117 -2.41 12.20 -10.42
N ASP A 118 -3.74 11.99 -10.38
CA ASP A 118 -4.70 13.01 -9.91
C ASP A 118 -4.60 13.25 -8.40
N ASP A 119 -4.14 12.24 -7.64
CA ASP A 119 -4.02 12.28 -6.18
C ASP A 119 -2.54 12.09 -5.81
N LYS A 120 -1.79 13.19 -5.99
CA LYS A 120 -0.32 13.23 -5.90
C LYS A 120 0.24 12.77 -4.55
N ASP A 121 -0.56 12.88 -3.50
CA ASP A 121 -0.15 12.61 -2.13
C ASP A 121 -0.75 11.30 -1.61
N SER A 122 -1.30 10.43 -2.46
CA SER A 122 -1.83 9.13 -2.05
C SER A 122 -1.12 7.99 -2.76
N PHE A 123 -0.31 7.25 -2.01
CA PHE A 123 0.36 6.04 -2.47
C PHE A 123 -0.14 4.85 -1.67
N TYR A 124 -0.58 3.79 -2.36
CA TYR A 124 -1.18 2.62 -1.72
C TYR A 124 -0.27 1.41 -1.92
N VAL A 125 0.19 0.79 -0.83
CA VAL A 125 0.93 -0.49 -0.86
C VAL A 125 -0.01 -1.60 -0.42
N ALA A 126 -0.23 -2.61 -1.26
CA ALA A 126 -1.20 -3.66 -0.96
C ALA A 126 -0.64 -4.67 0.04
N LEU A 127 -1.38 -4.93 1.14
CA LEU A 127 -0.93 -5.83 2.20
C LEU A 127 -0.62 -7.24 1.67
N GLU A 128 -1.43 -7.75 0.74
CA GLU A 128 -1.26 -9.09 0.13
C GLU A 128 -0.03 -9.22 -0.78
N ARG A 129 0.63 -8.11 -1.13
CA ARG A 129 1.78 -8.10 -2.05
C ARG A 129 3.11 -7.84 -1.35
N VAL A 130 3.10 -7.72 -0.03
CA VAL A 130 4.27 -7.41 0.82
C VAL A 130 4.31 -8.33 2.03
N ALA A 131 5.45 -8.34 2.72
CA ALA A 131 5.64 -9.02 4.00
C ALA A 131 5.76 -7.99 5.13
N HIS A 132 5.60 -8.44 6.38
CA HIS A 132 5.68 -7.59 7.56
C HIS A 132 6.59 -8.23 8.63
N GLU A 133 7.47 -7.43 9.21
CA GLU A 133 8.42 -7.83 10.27
C GLU A 133 8.36 -6.87 11.45
#